data_AF-A0A5N6S475-F1
#
_entry.id   AF-A0A5N6S475-F1
#
_cell.length_a   1.000
_cell.length_b   1.000
_cell.length_c   1.000
_cell.angle_alpha   90.00
_cell.angle_beta   90.00
_cell.angle_gamma   90.00
#
_symmetry.space_group_name_H-M   'P 1'
#
loop_
_entity.id
_entity.type
_entity.pdbx_description
1 polymer ?
#
loop_
_entity_poly.entity_id
_entity_poly.type
_entity_poly.pdbx_seq_one_letter_code
_entity_poly.pdbx_strand_id
1 'polypeptide(L)'
;MSELQETARQTGSEDADQSQEDAVQTGDVDITEDIGADAEIDSAAVGDATSVNDDDSATDGANANDNDGANTNANAREPASVDASEPAGNPDDFEPLTDSYERLRHSHDSAELSEFARRPLPDRANQAAFSRATALLEAVAGNPSTPVEDRVYLAQTMPFPNVLVKLSVDPAPEVRRAVAGNADDKNWLVGRLTKDEDVEVRDIALRNGRTSWKMRLEGAQNPQTSAETLDFLAQLGVELEPDASGVLASMVRRAVALNPQCAQPTLERLAADSSPQVAKAARSRLQER
;
A
#
# COMPACT_ATOMS: atom_id res chain seq x y z
N MET A 1 18.12 13.11 85.20
CA MET A 1 16.72 12.94 84.78
C MET A 1 16.64 11.63 84.03
N SER A 2 16.21 10.61 84.76
CA SER A 2 15.75 9.25 84.40
C SER A 2 16.66 8.35 83.56
N GLU A 3 17.07 7.14 84.01
CA GLU A 3 16.24 5.95 84.32
C GLU A 3 15.52 5.45 83.05
N LEU A 4 15.51 4.19 82.60
CA LEU A 4 15.67 2.86 83.21
C LEU A 4 15.74 1.83 82.05
N GLN A 5 16.48 0.72 82.26
CA GLN A 5 16.09 -0.70 82.10
C GLN A 5 15.14 -1.15 80.94
N GLU A 6 15.12 -2.38 80.41
CA GLU A 6 15.89 -3.63 80.52
C GLU A 6 15.08 -4.69 79.72
N THR A 7 15.76 -5.52 78.93
CA THR A 7 15.50 -6.96 78.68
C THR A 7 14.21 -7.55 78.06
N ALA A 8 14.49 -8.70 77.39
CA ALA A 8 13.77 -9.98 77.37
C ALA A 8 12.78 -10.18 76.19
N ARG A 9 13.10 -11.10 75.25
CA ARG A 9 12.78 -12.56 75.22
C ARG A 9 11.28 -12.79 74.97
N GLN A 10 10.77 -13.79 74.27
CA GLN A 10 11.21 -14.94 73.46
C GLN A 10 9.89 -15.71 73.18
N THR A 11 9.91 -16.71 72.28
CA THR A 11 8.85 -17.74 72.05
C THR A 11 7.61 -17.23 71.33
N GLY A 12 6.95 -17.93 70.42
CA GLY A 12 6.90 -19.29 69.82
C GLY A 12 5.65 -19.24 68.90
N SER A 13 5.18 -20.19 68.12
CA SER A 13 5.46 -21.57 67.69
C SER A 13 4.55 -21.76 66.43
N GLU A 14 4.87 -22.67 65.50
CA GLU A 14 4.05 -23.87 65.17
C GLU A 14 2.57 -23.56 64.75
N ASP A 15 1.96 -24.10 63.71
CA ASP A 15 2.24 -25.27 62.87
C ASP A 15 1.22 -25.30 61.70
N ALA A 16 1.56 -26.09 60.67
CA ALA A 16 0.71 -26.90 59.78
C ALA A 16 -0.65 -26.41 59.22
N ASP A 17 -0.81 -26.50 57.88
CA ASP A 17 -1.81 -27.44 57.32
C ASP A 17 -1.47 -27.83 55.85
N GLN A 18 -1.72 -29.09 55.54
CA GLN A 18 -1.51 -29.82 54.29
C GLN A 18 -2.81 -29.87 53.45
N SER A 19 -2.71 -30.48 52.25
CA SER A 19 -3.76 -30.99 51.33
C SER A 19 -3.79 -30.22 50.00
N GLN A 20 -3.83 -30.77 48.78
CA GLN A 20 -3.92 -32.13 48.22
C GLN A 20 -3.49 -32.00 46.73
N GLU A 21 -2.59 -32.84 46.21
CA GLU A 21 -2.87 -33.92 45.24
C GLU A 21 -3.97 -33.67 44.19
N ASP A 22 -3.58 -33.62 42.92
CA ASP A 22 -4.28 -34.39 41.88
C ASP A 22 -3.36 -34.62 40.66
N ALA A 23 -3.12 -35.90 40.37
CA ALA A 23 -2.42 -36.42 39.22
C ALA A 23 -3.45 -37.08 38.29
N VAL A 24 -3.42 -36.77 36.99
CA VAL A 24 -4.04 -37.62 35.96
C VAL A 24 -3.10 -37.71 34.75
N GLN A 25 -2.57 -38.92 34.58
CA GLN A 25 -1.91 -39.43 33.38
C GLN A 25 -2.95 -40.23 32.58
N THR A 26 -2.90 -40.14 31.25
CA THR A 26 -3.30 -41.10 30.17
C THR A 26 -4.00 -40.33 29.04
N GLY A 27 -3.73 -40.55 27.76
CA GLY A 27 -2.90 -41.55 27.11
C GLY A 27 -2.64 -41.19 25.64
N ASP A 28 -1.76 -41.98 25.03
CA ASP A 28 -1.38 -41.97 23.62
C ASP A 28 -2.58 -42.15 22.68
N VAL A 29 -2.59 -41.39 21.58
CA VAL A 29 -3.24 -41.81 20.33
C VAL A 29 -2.32 -41.45 19.16
N ASP A 30 -1.74 -42.48 18.58
CA ASP A 30 -1.08 -42.51 17.27
C ASP A 30 -2.18 -42.57 16.19
N ILE A 31 -2.16 -41.64 15.22
CA ILE A 31 -2.88 -41.78 13.95
C ILE A 31 -1.99 -41.25 12.83
N THR A 32 -1.50 -42.19 12.03
CA THR A 32 -1.00 -42.01 10.67
C THR A 32 -2.16 -42.08 9.69
N GLU A 33 -2.13 -41.26 8.62
CA GLU A 33 -2.82 -41.35 7.31
C GLU A 33 -2.84 -39.91 6.73
N ASP A 34 -1.95 -39.48 5.83
CA ASP A 34 -1.82 -39.82 4.40
C ASP A 34 -3.13 -39.84 3.63
N ILE A 35 -3.56 -38.71 3.04
CA ILE A 35 -4.18 -38.63 1.69
C ILE A 35 -4.10 -37.16 1.19
N GLY A 36 -3.67 -36.92 -0.06
CA GLY A 36 -3.96 -35.65 -0.74
C GLY A 36 -3.04 -35.25 -1.90
N ALA A 37 -2.94 -36.11 -2.91
CA ALA A 37 -2.49 -35.71 -4.24
C ALA A 37 -3.62 -34.98 -5.00
N ASP A 38 -3.20 -34.30 -6.07
CA ASP A 38 -3.98 -33.85 -7.23
C ASP A 38 -4.44 -32.38 -7.24
N ALA A 39 -3.58 -31.62 -7.93
CA ALA A 39 -3.89 -30.40 -8.65
C ALA A 39 -4.85 -30.69 -9.80
N GLU A 40 -5.85 -29.83 -9.98
CA GLU A 40 -6.39 -29.46 -11.29
C GLU A 40 -7.10 -28.10 -11.12
N ILE A 41 -6.49 -27.05 -11.68
CA ILE A 41 -7.10 -25.73 -11.83
C ILE A 41 -7.57 -25.68 -13.27
N ASP A 42 -8.87 -25.84 -13.49
CA ASP A 42 -9.48 -25.57 -14.78
C ASP A 42 -10.08 -24.17 -14.80
N SER A 43 -9.75 -23.47 -15.88
CA SER A 43 -10.11 -22.11 -16.19
C SER A 43 -11.38 -22.09 -17.02
N ALA A 44 -12.39 -21.28 -16.64
CA ALA A 44 -13.19 -20.45 -17.55
C ALA A 44 -14.48 -19.96 -16.87
N ALA A 45 -14.95 -18.82 -17.38
CA ALA A 45 -16.33 -18.34 -17.47
C ALA A 45 -16.62 -17.01 -16.76
N VAL A 46 -16.63 -16.00 -17.63
CA VAL A 46 -17.29 -14.71 -17.59
C VAL A 46 -18.82 -14.85 -17.41
N GLY A 47 -19.44 -13.92 -16.69
CA GLY A 47 -20.89 -13.67 -16.65
C GLY A 47 -21.26 -12.83 -15.41
N ASP A 48 -21.36 -11.51 -15.55
CA ASP A 48 -22.63 -10.75 -15.66
C ASP A 48 -23.61 -10.96 -14.50
N ALA A 49 -23.81 -9.91 -13.69
CA ALA A 49 -24.96 -9.78 -12.80
C ALA A 49 -25.18 -8.31 -12.39
N THR A 50 -26.24 -7.77 -12.98
CA THR A 50 -26.97 -6.56 -12.63
C THR A 50 -27.59 -6.58 -11.22
N SER A 51 -27.60 -5.39 -10.60
CA SER A 51 -28.70 -4.76 -9.82
C SER A 51 -29.61 -5.64 -8.95
N VAL A 52 -29.55 -5.43 -7.63
CA VAL A 52 -30.70 -5.57 -6.72
C VAL A 52 -30.68 -4.40 -5.71
N ASN A 53 -31.80 -3.66 -5.67
CA ASN A 53 -32.14 -2.66 -4.65
C ASN A 53 -32.76 -3.36 -3.43
N ASP A 54 -32.54 -2.83 -2.23
CA ASP A 54 -33.43 -2.89 -1.06
C ASP A 54 -33.01 -1.68 -0.18
N ASP A 55 -33.75 -0.56 -0.17
CA ASP A 55 -34.98 -0.26 0.57
C ASP A 55 -34.76 -0.18 2.10
N ASP A 56 -34.74 1.05 2.64
CA ASP A 56 -35.32 1.34 3.97
C ASP A 56 -35.47 2.87 4.17
N SER A 57 -36.72 3.34 4.08
CA SER A 57 -37.15 4.70 4.44
C SER A 57 -38.51 4.64 5.13
N ALA A 58 -38.51 4.93 6.43
CA ALA A 58 -39.64 5.42 7.23
C ALA A 58 -39.01 6.25 8.36
N THR A 59 -39.49 7.41 8.82
CA THR A 59 -40.81 8.03 9.01
C THR A 59 -40.60 9.57 8.90
N ASP A 60 -41.54 10.52 8.99
CA ASP A 60 -42.86 10.62 9.59
C ASP A 60 -43.52 11.90 9.04
N GLY A 61 -44.84 11.91 8.91
CA GLY A 61 -45.61 13.06 8.42
C GLY A 61 -46.22 13.91 9.53
N ALA A 62 -46.32 15.22 9.29
CA ALA A 62 -47.30 16.16 9.86
C ALA A 62 -47.08 17.54 9.21
N ASN A 63 -48.03 18.44 8.97
CA ASN A 63 -49.49 18.49 8.87
C ASN A 63 -49.79 19.99 8.59
N ALA A 64 -50.75 20.30 7.70
CA ALA A 64 -51.57 21.53 7.65
C ALA A 64 -50.86 22.91 7.51
N ASN A 65 -51.43 23.97 6.96
CA ASN A 65 -52.54 24.31 6.06
C ASN A 65 -52.40 25.84 5.84
N ASP A 66 -53.21 26.40 4.94
CA ASP A 66 -53.46 27.85 4.73
C ASP A 66 -52.37 28.55 3.87
N ASN A 67 -52.67 29.21 2.75
CA ASN A 67 -53.79 30.11 2.52
C ASN A 67 -53.94 30.42 1.01
N ASP A 68 -55.18 30.43 0.54
CA ASP A 68 -55.61 30.90 -0.78
C ASP A 68 -55.49 32.42 -0.90
N GLY A 69 -55.27 32.93 -2.12
CA GLY A 69 -55.33 34.37 -2.36
C GLY A 69 -54.83 34.82 -3.73
N ALA A 70 -55.59 34.50 -4.78
CA ALA A 70 -55.42 35.04 -6.11
C ALA A 70 -55.46 36.58 -6.14
N ASN A 71 -54.54 37.22 -6.87
CA ASN A 71 -54.89 38.44 -7.60
C ASN A 71 -54.04 38.61 -8.87
N THR A 72 -54.77 38.68 -9.97
CA THR A 72 -54.37 39.01 -11.33
C THR A 72 -53.84 40.43 -11.45
N ASN A 73 -52.73 40.65 -12.17
CA ASN A 73 -52.67 41.75 -13.11
C ASN A 73 -51.63 41.52 -14.20
N ALA A 74 -52.09 41.53 -15.45
CA ALA A 74 -51.26 41.55 -16.63
C ALA A 74 -50.68 42.96 -16.82
N ASN A 75 -49.38 43.07 -17.07
CA ASN A 75 -48.87 44.20 -17.85
C ASN A 75 -47.66 43.76 -18.66
N ALA A 76 -47.87 43.67 -19.97
CA ALA A 76 -46.82 43.46 -20.95
C ALA A 76 -46.00 44.74 -21.10
N ARG A 77 -44.67 44.63 -21.00
CA ARG A 77 -43.73 45.59 -21.59
C ARG A 77 -42.45 44.85 -22.01
N GLU A 78 -42.15 45.00 -23.30
CA GLU A 78 -41.05 44.46 -24.08
C GLU A 78 -39.64 44.97 -23.66
N PRO A 79 -38.55 44.43 -24.25
CA PRO A 79 -37.33 44.01 -23.54
C PRO A 79 -36.27 45.12 -23.41
N ALA A 80 -35.51 45.08 -22.32
CA ALA A 80 -34.27 45.82 -22.19
C ALA A 80 -33.12 45.01 -22.79
N SER A 81 -32.62 45.49 -23.93
CA SER A 81 -31.35 45.14 -24.55
C SER A 81 -30.21 45.18 -23.53
N VAL A 82 -29.58 44.04 -23.27
CA VAL A 82 -28.27 43.99 -22.64
C VAL A 82 -27.23 43.85 -23.74
N ASP A 83 -26.39 44.87 -23.78
CA ASP A 83 -25.23 45.10 -24.62
C ASP A 83 -24.36 43.84 -24.76
N ALA A 84 -24.31 43.31 -25.99
CA ALA A 84 -23.38 42.26 -26.39
C ALA A 84 -22.14 42.92 -26.96
N SER A 85 -21.09 43.05 -26.15
CA SER A 85 -19.77 43.43 -26.64
C SER A 85 -18.66 42.94 -25.71
N GLU A 86 -18.59 41.63 -25.50
CA GLU A 86 -17.30 40.95 -25.30
C GLU A 86 -16.94 40.20 -26.59
N PRO A 87 -15.70 40.31 -27.09
CA PRO A 87 -15.30 39.59 -28.28
C PRO A 87 -15.28 38.09 -27.95
N ALA A 88 -16.30 37.37 -28.42
CA ALA A 88 -16.30 35.92 -28.43
C ALA A 88 -15.04 35.44 -29.15
N GLY A 89 -14.08 34.92 -28.39
CA GLY A 89 -12.98 34.15 -28.94
C GLY A 89 -13.54 33.03 -29.80
N ASN A 90 -12.86 32.77 -30.92
CA ASN A 90 -13.28 31.79 -31.91
C ASN A 90 -13.63 30.45 -31.24
N PRO A 91 -14.83 29.87 -31.46
CA PRO A 91 -15.22 28.58 -30.87
C PRO A 91 -14.46 27.37 -31.47
N ASP A 92 -13.53 27.60 -32.41
CA ASP A 92 -12.78 26.57 -33.14
C ASP A 92 -11.52 26.04 -32.40
N ASP A 93 -11.11 26.65 -31.27
CA ASP A 93 -9.86 26.26 -30.57
C ASP A 93 -10.07 25.35 -29.34
N PHE A 94 -11.30 24.92 -29.06
CA PHE A 94 -11.58 24.03 -27.92
C PHE A 94 -11.64 22.56 -28.37
N GLU A 95 -10.51 21.84 -28.29
CA GLU A 95 -10.51 20.38 -28.43
C GLU A 95 -11.14 19.76 -27.15
N PRO A 96 -12.22 18.96 -27.25
CA PRO A 96 -12.76 18.22 -26.11
C PRO A 96 -11.69 17.35 -25.45
N LEU A 97 -11.74 17.20 -24.13
CA LEU A 97 -10.76 16.37 -23.40
C LEU A 97 -10.78 14.93 -23.91
N THR A 98 -11.96 14.38 -24.21
CA THR A 98 -12.13 13.04 -24.76
C THR A 98 -11.37 12.86 -26.08
N ASP A 99 -11.43 13.85 -26.96
CA ASP A 99 -10.78 13.79 -28.27
C ASP A 99 -9.26 13.82 -28.13
N SER A 100 -8.72 14.77 -27.34
CA SER A 100 -7.28 14.80 -27.04
C SER A 100 -6.82 13.51 -26.36
N TYR A 101 -7.62 12.97 -25.43
CA TYR A 101 -7.28 11.77 -24.67
C TYR A 101 -7.20 10.54 -25.58
N GLU A 102 -8.23 10.28 -26.38
CA GLU A 102 -8.25 9.13 -27.29
C GLU A 102 -7.19 9.25 -28.39
N ARG A 103 -6.93 10.47 -28.86
CA ARG A 103 -5.84 10.75 -29.80
C ARG A 103 -4.48 10.37 -29.19
N LEU A 104 -4.17 10.84 -27.97
CA LEU A 104 -2.91 10.49 -27.31
C LEU A 104 -2.83 9.00 -26.96
N ARG A 105 -3.93 8.36 -26.58
CA ARG A 105 -3.98 6.93 -26.25
C ARG A 105 -3.63 6.04 -27.44
N HIS A 106 -3.96 6.47 -28.66
CA HIS A 106 -3.75 5.71 -29.90
C HIS A 106 -2.68 6.31 -30.81
N SER A 107 -2.02 7.38 -30.39
CA SER A 107 -0.95 8.01 -31.16
C SER A 107 0.24 7.06 -31.29
N HIS A 108 0.88 7.11 -32.46
CA HIS A 108 2.17 6.48 -32.73
C HIS A 108 3.26 7.54 -32.92
N ASP A 109 2.92 8.83 -32.76
CA ASP A 109 3.88 9.93 -32.80
C ASP A 109 4.57 10.02 -31.43
N SER A 110 5.76 9.43 -31.35
CA SER A 110 6.56 9.45 -30.12
C SER A 110 6.92 10.87 -29.69
N ALA A 111 7.14 11.80 -30.62
CA ALA A 111 7.56 13.16 -30.28
C ALA A 111 6.42 13.94 -29.60
N GLU A 112 5.20 13.77 -30.09
CA GLU A 112 4.01 14.32 -29.44
C GLU A 112 3.82 13.74 -28.03
N LEU A 113 3.93 12.41 -27.88
CA LEU A 113 3.80 11.75 -26.58
C LEU A 113 4.87 12.23 -25.59
N SER A 114 6.12 12.36 -26.05
CA SER A 114 7.21 12.94 -25.26
C SER A 114 6.93 14.37 -24.82
N GLU A 115 6.38 15.20 -25.71
CA GLU A 115 6.02 16.58 -25.38
C GLU A 115 5.01 16.63 -24.23
N PHE A 116 3.95 15.82 -24.30
CA PHE A 116 2.95 15.75 -23.22
C PHE A 116 3.53 15.17 -21.93
N ALA A 117 4.39 14.13 -22.00
CA ALA A 117 5.02 13.53 -20.83
C ALA A 117 5.92 14.52 -20.06
N ARG A 118 6.62 15.40 -20.78
CA ARG A 118 7.58 16.36 -20.21
C ARG A 118 6.98 17.73 -19.91
N ARG A 119 5.72 17.97 -20.31
CA ARG A 119 5.07 19.25 -20.12
C ARG A 119 4.89 19.56 -18.62
N PRO A 120 5.31 20.75 -18.14
CA PRO A 120 5.05 21.15 -16.77
C PRO A 120 3.55 21.14 -16.46
N LEU A 121 3.21 20.63 -15.27
CA LEU A 121 1.83 20.63 -14.82
C LEU A 121 1.34 22.07 -14.60
N PRO A 122 0.08 22.38 -14.95
CA PRO A 122 -0.54 23.64 -14.60
C PRO A 122 -0.57 23.88 -13.08
N ASP A 123 -0.80 25.13 -12.66
CA ASP A 123 -1.02 25.43 -11.25
C ASP A 123 -2.23 24.65 -10.72
N ARG A 124 -2.07 24.03 -9.54
CA ARG A 124 -3.13 23.31 -8.83
C ARG A 124 -4.31 24.20 -8.47
N ALA A 125 -4.12 25.51 -8.36
CA ALA A 125 -5.22 26.47 -8.17
C ALA A 125 -6.21 26.46 -9.34
N ASN A 126 -5.74 26.16 -10.56
CA ASN A 126 -6.61 25.96 -11.72
C ASN A 126 -6.99 24.48 -11.85
N GLN A 127 -8.01 24.08 -11.08
CA GLN A 127 -8.45 22.69 -11.00
C GLN A 127 -8.82 22.08 -12.36
N ALA A 128 -9.44 22.85 -13.26
CA ALA A 128 -9.85 22.36 -14.57
C ALA A 128 -8.63 22.06 -15.47
N ALA A 129 -7.69 22.99 -15.55
CA ALA A 129 -6.46 22.79 -16.32
C ALA A 129 -5.60 21.66 -15.74
N PHE A 130 -5.47 21.60 -14.41
CA PHE A 130 -4.72 20.55 -13.73
C PHE A 130 -5.34 19.17 -13.97
N SER A 131 -6.66 19.03 -13.80
CA SER A 131 -7.38 17.77 -14.05
C SER A 131 -7.30 17.33 -15.50
N ARG A 132 -7.37 18.28 -16.44
CA ARG A 132 -7.17 17.98 -17.87
C ARG A 132 -5.75 17.46 -18.12
N ALA A 133 -4.74 18.13 -17.59
CA ALA A 133 -3.35 17.72 -17.79
C ALA A 133 -3.06 16.32 -17.20
N THR A 134 -3.57 16.02 -16.00
CA THR A 134 -3.36 14.69 -15.39
C THR A 134 -4.10 13.58 -16.13
N ALA A 135 -5.28 13.84 -16.70
CA ALA A 135 -5.96 12.89 -17.56
C ALA A 135 -5.16 12.59 -18.84
N LEU A 136 -4.59 13.61 -19.48
CA LEU A 136 -3.76 13.41 -20.68
C LEU A 136 -2.46 12.66 -20.36
N LEU A 137 -1.85 12.90 -19.19
CA LEU A 137 -0.70 12.11 -18.73
C LEU A 137 -1.05 10.63 -18.51
N GLU A 138 -2.27 10.32 -18.07
CA GLU A 138 -2.71 8.92 -17.98
C GLU A 138 -2.78 8.24 -19.35
N ALA A 139 -3.29 8.93 -20.38
CA ALA A 139 -3.29 8.43 -21.75
C ALA A 139 -1.87 8.18 -22.27
N VAL A 140 -0.96 9.15 -22.06
CA VAL A 140 0.44 9.05 -22.48
C VAL A 140 1.17 7.92 -21.76
N ALA A 141 0.99 7.80 -20.44
CA ALA A 141 1.60 6.75 -19.63
C ALA A 141 1.13 5.35 -20.03
N GLY A 142 -0.15 5.22 -20.42
CA GLY A 142 -0.74 3.97 -20.90
C GLY A 142 -0.45 3.63 -22.35
N ASN A 143 0.22 4.51 -23.11
CA ASN A 143 0.51 4.30 -24.53
C ASN A 143 1.88 3.61 -24.72
N PRO A 144 1.93 2.42 -25.35
CA PRO A 144 3.18 1.71 -25.65
C PRO A 144 4.13 2.45 -26.60
N SER A 145 3.61 3.35 -27.44
CA SER A 145 4.39 4.20 -28.35
C SER A 145 5.12 5.34 -27.63
N THR A 146 4.78 5.60 -26.36
CA THR A 146 5.51 6.57 -25.54
C THR A 146 6.92 6.03 -25.26
N PRO A 147 7.98 6.79 -25.57
CA PRO A 147 9.35 6.35 -25.33
C PRO A 147 9.57 5.87 -23.90
N VAL A 148 10.42 4.85 -23.74
CA VAL A 148 10.63 4.20 -22.44
C VAL A 148 11.18 5.20 -21.43
N GLU A 149 12.11 6.06 -21.85
CA GLU A 149 12.70 7.13 -21.06
C GLU A 149 11.66 8.12 -20.51
N ASP A 150 10.56 8.34 -21.22
CA ASP A 150 9.48 9.22 -20.79
C ASP A 150 8.52 8.49 -19.85
N ARG A 151 8.23 7.21 -20.10
CA ARG A 151 7.47 6.38 -19.15
C ARG A 151 8.22 6.19 -17.83
N VAL A 152 9.54 6.01 -17.87
CA VAL A 152 10.42 6.00 -16.69
C VAL A 152 10.37 7.35 -15.98
N TYR A 153 10.47 8.46 -16.70
CA TYR A 153 10.36 9.81 -16.12
C TYR A 153 9.01 10.00 -15.40
N LEU A 154 7.90 9.64 -16.04
CA LEU A 154 6.57 9.73 -15.43
C LEU A 154 6.48 8.83 -14.19
N ALA A 155 6.98 7.60 -14.26
CA ALA A 155 7.00 6.66 -13.15
C ALA A 155 7.80 7.17 -11.94
N GLN A 156 8.89 7.93 -12.16
CA GLN A 156 9.72 8.49 -11.10
C GLN A 156 9.15 9.77 -10.49
N THR A 157 8.45 10.59 -11.27
CA THR A 157 8.16 11.98 -10.90
C THR A 157 6.70 12.26 -10.61
N MET A 158 5.77 11.46 -11.16
CA MET A 158 4.35 11.74 -11.01
C MET A 158 3.81 11.17 -9.70
N PRO A 159 3.07 11.97 -8.91
CA PRO A 159 2.49 11.52 -7.64
C PRO A 159 1.10 10.89 -7.81
N PHE A 160 0.66 10.65 -9.05
CA PHE A 160 -0.74 10.37 -9.37
C PHE A 160 -0.99 8.87 -9.46
N PRO A 161 -1.87 8.29 -8.62
CA PRO A 161 -2.13 6.86 -8.63
C PRO A 161 -2.62 6.31 -9.97
N ASN A 162 -3.45 7.05 -10.72
CA ASN A 162 -3.95 6.59 -12.03
C ASN A 162 -2.81 6.41 -13.04
N VAL A 163 -1.84 7.32 -13.07
CA VAL A 163 -0.64 7.22 -13.91
C VAL A 163 0.24 6.06 -13.47
N LEU A 164 0.57 5.98 -12.17
CA LEU A 164 1.46 4.94 -11.63
C LEU A 164 0.87 3.53 -11.78
N VAL A 165 -0.47 3.39 -11.71
CA VAL A 165 -1.15 2.12 -11.96
C VAL A 165 -0.94 1.62 -13.37
N LYS A 166 -1.03 2.49 -14.39
CA LYS A 166 -0.78 2.12 -15.78
C LYS A 166 0.67 1.64 -15.97
N LEU A 167 1.61 2.39 -15.39
CA LEU A 167 3.04 2.09 -15.47
C LEU A 167 3.46 0.88 -14.61
N SER A 168 2.68 0.49 -13.62
CA SER A 168 2.98 -0.68 -12.76
C SER A 168 2.87 -2.02 -13.49
N VAL A 169 2.21 -2.06 -14.65
CA VAL A 169 2.06 -3.26 -15.49
C VAL A 169 2.77 -3.09 -16.84
N ASP A 170 3.69 -2.13 -16.91
CA ASP A 170 4.46 -1.84 -18.11
C ASP A 170 5.28 -3.06 -18.56
N PRO A 171 5.35 -3.38 -19.86
CA PRO A 171 6.17 -4.48 -20.34
C PRO A 171 7.67 -4.28 -20.06
N ALA A 172 8.15 -3.04 -19.96
CA ALA A 172 9.54 -2.75 -19.67
C ALA A 172 9.80 -2.80 -18.15
N PRO A 173 10.69 -3.69 -17.65
CA PRO A 173 10.94 -3.82 -16.21
C PRO A 173 11.54 -2.55 -15.61
N GLU A 174 12.29 -1.77 -16.38
CA GLU A 174 12.86 -0.48 -15.94
C GLU A 174 11.80 0.58 -15.63
N VAL A 175 10.64 0.55 -16.31
CA VAL A 175 9.49 1.41 -15.98
C VAL A 175 8.84 0.95 -14.68
N ARG A 176 8.57 -0.35 -14.53
CA ARG A 176 7.98 -0.91 -13.30
C ARG A 176 8.87 -0.67 -12.09
N ARG A 177 10.19 -0.75 -12.28
CA ARG A 177 11.22 -0.46 -11.28
C ARG A 177 11.18 1.00 -10.84
N ALA A 178 11.00 1.91 -11.78
CA ALA A 178 10.80 3.32 -11.48
C ALA A 178 9.54 3.57 -10.65
N VAL A 179 8.43 2.88 -10.95
CA VAL A 179 7.20 2.95 -10.12
C VAL A 179 7.49 2.44 -8.72
N ALA A 180 8.14 1.27 -8.60
CA ALA A 180 8.48 0.67 -7.30
C ALA A 180 9.36 1.57 -6.42
N GLY A 181 10.19 2.42 -7.03
CA GLY A 181 11.05 3.38 -6.33
C GLY A 181 10.39 4.73 -6.02
N ASN A 182 9.17 4.98 -6.50
CA ASN A 182 8.50 6.26 -6.31
C ASN A 182 8.07 6.46 -4.84
N ALA A 183 8.33 7.65 -4.27
CA ALA A 183 8.01 7.96 -2.87
C ALA A 183 6.52 8.31 -2.64
N ASP A 184 5.82 8.73 -3.70
CA ASP A 184 4.41 9.10 -3.68
C ASP A 184 3.47 7.89 -3.92
N ASP A 185 4.07 6.74 -4.17
CA ASP A 185 3.39 5.48 -4.41
C ASP A 185 2.49 5.08 -3.23
N LYS A 186 1.45 4.31 -3.53
CA LYS A 186 0.52 3.84 -2.49
C LYS A 186 0.96 2.47 -1.98
N ASN A 187 0.78 2.23 -0.69
CA ASN A 187 1.13 0.95 -0.05
C ASN A 187 0.54 -0.26 -0.80
N TRP A 188 -0.71 -0.17 -1.26
CA TRP A 188 -1.33 -1.25 -2.05
C TRP A 188 -0.67 -1.47 -3.42
N LEU A 189 -0.14 -0.42 -4.05
CA LEU A 189 0.53 -0.51 -5.35
C LEU A 189 1.92 -1.09 -5.20
N VAL A 190 2.68 -0.61 -4.21
CA VAL A 190 3.98 -1.20 -3.84
C VAL A 190 3.81 -2.68 -3.45
N GLY A 191 2.74 -3.02 -2.73
CA GLY A 191 2.41 -4.40 -2.38
C GLY A 191 2.12 -5.32 -3.58
N ARG A 192 1.74 -4.76 -4.73
CA ARG A 192 1.69 -5.50 -6.00
C ARG A 192 3.10 -5.72 -6.54
N LEU A 193 3.94 -4.68 -6.52
CA LEU A 193 5.30 -4.69 -7.06
C LEU A 193 6.28 -5.55 -6.24
N THR A 194 6.03 -5.79 -4.96
CA THR A 194 6.79 -6.80 -4.18
C THR A 194 6.60 -8.23 -4.69
N LYS A 195 5.62 -8.45 -5.56
CA LYS A 195 5.30 -9.73 -6.21
C LYS A 195 5.54 -9.71 -7.73
N ASP A 196 6.27 -8.71 -8.22
CA ASP A 196 6.62 -8.60 -9.64
C ASP A 196 7.43 -9.82 -10.11
N GLU A 197 7.36 -10.13 -11.39
CA GLU A 197 8.18 -11.19 -12.02
C GLU A 197 9.67 -10.84 -12.01
N ASP A 198 10.00 -9.55 -12.14
CA ASP A 198 11.37 -9.06 -12.20
C ASP A 198 11.96 -8.91 -10.79
N VAL A 199 13.16 -9.45 -10.59
CA VAL A 199 13.83 -9.47 -9.28
C VAL A 199 14.16 -8.06 -8.80
N GLU A 200 14.64 -7.18 -9.69
CA GLU A 200 15.03 -5.82 -9.32
C GLU A 200 13.82 -4.96 -8.95
N VAL A 201 12.68 -5.16 -9.64
CA VAL A 201 11.41 -4.51 -9.27
C VAL A 201 10.97 -4.92 -7.86
N ARG A 202 10.99 -6.24 -7.56
CA ARG A 202 10.65 -6.74 -6.21
C ARG A 202 11.56 -6.16 -5.14
N ASP A 203 12.86 -6.13 -5.41
CA ASP A 203 13.88 -5.64 -4.50
C ASP A 203 13.69 -4.17 -4.16
N ILE A 204 13.45 -3.33 -5.17
CA ILE A 204 13.19 -1.90 -4.98
C ILE A 204 11.87 -1.67 -4.27
N ALA A 205 10.82 -2.43 -4.60
CA ALA A 205 9.55 -2.37 -3.90
C ALA A 205 9.72 -2.73 -2.40
N LEU A 206 10.50 -3.75 -2.05
CA LEU A 206 10.74 -4.12 -0.65
C LEU A 206 11.50 -3.05 0.15
N ARG A 207 12.34 -2.27 -0.53
CA ARG A 207 13.11 -1.15 0.05
C ARG A 207 12.31 0.16 0.14
N ASN A 208 11.16 0.25 -0.52
CA ASN A 208 10.33 1.45 -0.51
C ASN A 208 9.78 1.76 0.92
N GLY A 209 9.74 3.04 1.28
CA GLY A 209 9.21 3.50 2.58
C GLY A 209 7.69 3.33 2.74
N ARG A 210 6.95 3.08 1.65
CA ARG A 210 5.52 2.80 1.65
C ARG A 210 5.20 1.32 1.87
N THR A 211 6.22 0.46 1.88
CA THR A 211 6.07 -0.98 2.07
C THR A 211 5.77 -1.32 3.51
N SER A 212 4.65 -2.01 3.73
CA SER A 212 4.25 -2.41 5.08
C SER A 212 5.19 -3.46 5.69
N TRP A 213 5.20 -3.55 7.03
CA TRP A 213 5.91 -4.62 7.76
C TRP A 213 5.50 -6.02 7.33
N LYS A 214 4.21 -6.23 7.03
CA LYS A 214 3.72 -7.51 6.51
C LYS A 214 4.37 -7.86 5.17
N MET A 215 4.41 -6.91 4.24
CA MET A 215 5.03 -7.11 2.92
C MET A 215 6.54 -7.33 3.04
N ARG A 216 7.23 -6.59 3.92
CA ARG A 216 8.67 -6.79 4.20
C ARG A 216 8.94 -8.17 4.81
N LEU A 217 8.05 -8.67 5.67
CA LEU A 217 8.14 -10.01 6.24
C LEU A 217 7.96 -11.10 5.18
N GLU A 218 6.93 -10.97 4.32
CA GLU A 218 6.73 -11.87 3.17
C GLU A 218 7.95 -11.88 2.23
N GLY A 219 8.49 -10.70 1.93
CA GLY A 219 9.72 -10.57 1.14
C GLY A 219 10.94 -11.21 1.80
N ALA A 220 11.12 -11.03 3.10
CA ALA A 220 12.21 -11.67 3.85
C ALA A 220 12.10 -13.20 3.88
N GLN A 221 10.89 -13.76 3.78
CA GLN A 221 10.66 -15.20 3.71
C GLN A 221 10.79 -15.78 2.30
N ASN A 222 10.74 -14.93 1.26
CA ASN A 222 10.85 -15.37 -0.12
C ASN A 222 12.27 -15.87 -0.44
N PRO A 223 12.45 -17.13 -0.87
CA PRO A 223 13.76 -17.70 -1.20
C PRO A 223 14.45 -17.05 -2.41
N GLN A 224 13.73 -16.23 -3.17
CA GLN A 224 14.22 -15.52 -4.36
C GLN A 224 14.60 -14.06 -4.08
N THR A 225 14.51 -13.60 -2.82
CA THR A 225 14.93 -12.25 -2.44
C THR A 225 16.44 -12.15 -2.46
N SER A 226 16.98 -11.09 -3.05
CA SER A 226 18.42 -10.92 -3.19
C SER A 226 19.11 -10.73 -1.84
N ALA A 227 20.38 -11.14 -1.76
CA ALA A 227 21.21 -10.95 -0.57
C ALA A 227 21.31 -9.48 -0.15
N GLU A 228 21.36 -8.55 -1.12
CA GLU A 228 21.40 -7.11 -0.85
C GLU A 228 20.11 -6.61 -0.22
N THR A 229 18.95 -7.06 -0.71
CA THR A 229 17.66 -6.67 -0.12
C THR A 229 17.49 -7.28 1.26
N LEU A 230 17.92 -8.53 1.46
CA LEU A 230 17.97 -9.15 2.77
C LEU A 230 18.86 -8.35 3.75
N ASP A 231 20.02 -7.87 3.28
CA ASP A 231 20.91 -7.03 4.10
C ASP A 231 20.27 -5.69 4.49
N PHE A 232 19.52 -5.06 3.58
CA PHE A 232 18.70 -3.89 3.90
C PHE A 232 17.62 -4.20 4.94
N LEU A 233 16.87 -5.28 4.76
CA LEU A 233 15.81 -5.69 5.69
C LEU A 233 16.37 -6.07 7.07
N ALA A 234 17.60 -6.59 7.14
CA ALA A 234 18.32 -6.88 8.38
C ALA A 234 18.66 -5.64 9.21
N GLN A 235 18.64 -4.44 8.61
CA GLN A 235 19.00 -3.19 9.29
C GLN A 235 17.78 -2.46 9.89
N LEU A 236 16.56 -2.89 9.52
CA LEU A 236 15.31 -2.26 9.95
C LEU A 236 15.11 -2.37 11.47
N GLY A 237 14.70 -1.26 12.09
CA GLY A 237 14.50 -1.11 13.53
C GLY A 237 15.78 -1.12 14.36
N VAL A 238 16.96 -0.98 13.73
CA VAL A 238 18.26 -0.85 14.41
C VAL A 238 19.03 0.32 13.82
N GLU A 239 19.42 0.21 12.55
CA GLU A 239 20.16 1.24 11.81
C GLU A 239 19.19 2.08 10.97
N LEU A 240 18.22 1.41 10.33
CA LEU A 240 17.19 2.02 9.51
C LEU A 240 15.87 2.08 10.29
N GLU A 241 15.15 3.19 10.21
CA GLU A 241 13.86 3.39 10.90
C GLU A 241 13.93 3.02 12.41
N PRO A 242 14.80 3.66 13.22
CA PRO A 242 14.99 3.29 14.62
C PRO A 242 13.73 3.49 15.49
N ASP A 243 12.83 4.38 15.08
CA ASP A 243 11.56 4.64 15.74
C ASP A 243 10.47 3.60 15.40
N ALA A 244 10.79 2.59 14.58
CA ALA A 244 9.86 1.53 14.20
C ALA A 244 9.49 0.61 15.38
N SER A 245 8.40 -0.14 15.22
CA SER A 245 8.04 -1.19 16.17
C SER A 245 9.14 -2.24 16.25
N GLY A 246 9.84 -2.30 17.40
CA GLY A 246 10.92 -3.27 17.64
C GLY A 246 10.46 -4.72 17.47
N VAL A 247 9.18 -5.03 17.77
CA VAL A 247 8.61 -6.36 17.57
C VAL A 247 8.54 -6.69 16.07
N LEU A 248 7.89 -5.85 15.26
CA LEU A 248 7.72 -6.08 13.82
C LEU A 248 9.07 -6.11 13.10
N ALA A 249 9.96 -5.17 13.45
CA ALA A 249 11.31 -5.15 12.91
C ALA A 249 12.07 -6.44 13.25
N SER A 250 12.02 -6.91 14.49
CA SER A 250 12.68 -8.16 14.89
C SER A 250 12.10 -9.40 14.17
N MET A 251 10.80 -9.41 13.85
CA MET A 251 10.19 -10.49 13.06
C MET A 251 10.75 -10.53 11.64
N VAL A 252 10.90 -9.38 11.00
CA VAL A 252 11.51 -9.28 9.66
C VAL A 252 12.98 -9.71 9.72
N ARG A 253 13.78 -9.20 10.66
CA ARG A 253 15.19 -9.60 10.81
C ARG A 253 15.36 -11.09 11.10
N ARG A 254 14.46 -11.69 11.88
CA ARG A 254 14.44 -13.14 12.11
C ARG A 254 14.16 -13.90 10.82
N ALA A 255 13.20 -13.44 10.01
CA ALA A 255 12.92 -14.05 8.71
C ALA A 255 14.12 -13.94 7.77
N VAL A 256 14.80 -12.79 7.75
CA VAL A 256 16.05 -12.61 7.01
C VAL A 256 17.10 -13.61 7.44
N ALA A 257 17.32 -13.80 8.75
CA ALA A 257 18.29 -14.78 9.26
C ALA A 257 17.98 -16.19 8.77
N LEU A 258 16.71 -16.57 8.69
CA LEU A 258 16.27 -17.90 8.24
C LEU A 258 16.28 -18.07 6.72
N ASN A 259 16.44 -16.99 5.95
CA ASN A 259 16.39 -17.05 4.50
C ASN A 259 17.64 -17.77 3.93
N PRO A 260 17.49 -18.73 2.99
CA PRO A 260 18.62 -19.41 2.36
C PRO A 260 19.63 -18.47 1.67
N GLN A 261 19.14 -17.37 1.09
CA GLN A 261 19.94 -16.37 0.35
C GLN A 261 20.62 -15.34 1.25
N CYS A 262 20.44 -15.42 2.58
CA CYS A 262 21.07 -14.48 3.50
C CYS A 262 22.60 -14.62 3.44
N ALA A 263 23.29 -13.52 3.17
CA ALA A 263 24.74 -13.53 3.03
C ALA A 263 25.45 -13.79 4.38
N GLN A 264 26.64 -14.38 4.32
CA GLN A 264 27.44 -14.68 5.51
C GLN A 264 27.68 -13.43 6.40
N PRO A 265 28.06 -12.26 5.87
CA PRO A 265 28.28 -11.07 6.70
C PRO A 265 27.00 -10.59 7.39
N THR A 266 25.85 -10.68 6.71
CA THR A 266 24.54 -10.35 7.27
C THR A 266 24.18 -11.29 8.42
N LEU A 267 24.42 -12.60 8.26
CA LEU A 267 24.21 -13.59 9.33
C LEU A 267 25.11 -13.36 10.54
N GLU A 268 26.39 -13.06 10.34
CA GLU A 268 27.34 -12.76 11.41
C GLU A 268 26.89 -11.53 12.23
N ARG A 269 26.43 -10.48 11.55
CA ARG A 269 25.83 -9.30 12.21
C ARG A 269 24.55 -9.67 12.97
N LEU A 270 23.64 -10.42 12.36
CA LEU A 270 22.39 -10.86 13.01
C LEU A 270 22.63 -11.82 14.19
N ALA A 271 23.76 -12.56 14.22
CA ALA A 271 24.13 -13.41 15.35
C ALA A 271 24.45 -12.60 16.63
N ALA A 272 24.69 -11.29 16.50
CA ALA A 272 24.87 -10.34 17.59
C ALA A 272 23.65 -9.42 17.80
N ASP A 273 22.51 -9.70 17.17
CA ASP A 273 21.28 -8.89 17.30
C ASP A 273 20.79 -8.81 18.76
N SER A 274 20.22 -7.67 19.13
CA SER A 274 19.66 -7.44 20.47
C SER A 274 18.46 -8.33 20.77
N SER A 275 17.74 -8.78 19.74
CA SER A 275 16.65 -9.76 19.87
C SER A 275 17.20 -11.18 19.97
N PRO A 276 16.95 -11.90 21.09
CA PRO A 276 17.44 -13.26 21.27
C PRO A 276 16.94 -14.24 20.19
N GLN A 277 15.74 -14.01 19.65
CA GLN A 277 15.15 -14.88 18.62
C GLN A 277 15.87 -14.73 17.28
N VAL A 278 16.29 -13.51 16.93
CA VAL A 278 17.05 -13.22 15.71
C VAL A 278 18.45 -13.80 15.83
N ALA A 279 19.13 -13.53 16.95
CA ALA A 279 20.48 -14.04 17.21
C ALA A 279 20.55 -15.57 17.21
N LYS A 280 19.56 -16.24 17.82
CA LYS A 280 19.46 -17.71 17.79
C LYS A 280 19.30 -18.25 16.37
N ALA A 281 18.41 -17.65 15.58
CA ALA A 281 18.16 -18.08 14.20
C ALA A 281 19.43 -17.94 13.33
N ALA A 282 20.12 -16.80 13.42
CA ALA A 282 21.35 -16.56 12.67
C ALA A 282 22.47 -17.53 13.07
N ARG A 283 22.66 -17.79 14.37
CA ARG A 283 23.67 -18.75 14.86
C ARG A 283 23.40 -20.19 14.38
N SER A 284 22.13 -20.62 14.37
CA SER A 284 21.76 -21.94 13.82
C SER A 284 22.19 -22.04 12.35
N ARG A 285 21.85 -21.02 11.56
CA ARG A 285 22.18 -20.96 10.12
C ARG A 285 23.68 -20.92 9.83
N LEU A 286 24.46 -20.28 10.70
CA LEU A 286 25.92 -20.29 10.62
C LEU A 286 26.53 -21.66 10.95
N GLN A 287 25.88 -22.46 11.80
CA GLN A 287 26.33 -23.81 12.16
C GLN A 287 25.96 -24.87 11.12
N GLU A 288 24.91 -24.63 10.34
CA GLU A 288 24.41 -25.51 9.27
C GLU A 288 25.15 -25.33 7.93
N ARG A 289 25.99 -24.29 7.79
CA ARG A 289 26.79 -24.01 6.60
C ARG A 289 28.19 -24.61 6.72
#